data_AF-A0A958UHR7-F1
#
_entry.id   AF-A0A958UHR7-F1
#
_cell.length_a   1.000
_cell.length_b   1.000
_cell.length_c   1.000
_cell.angle_alpha   90.00
_cell.angle_beta   90.00
_cell.angle_gamma   90.00
#
_symmetry.space_group_name_H-M   'P 1'
#
loop_
_entity.id
_entity.type
_entity.pdbx_description
1 polymer ?
#
loop_
_entity_poly.entity_id
_entity_poly.type
_entity_poly.pdbx_seq_one_letter_code
_entity_poly.pdbx_strand_id
1 'polypeptide(L)'
;MQKLKAHIGYKISLLALITALLVPSFVKLAHTFETHKHEICKTPQKSHYHELDLDCEFYKFKLSHAFNFQPETYSFETTIQILHVENLYKSFYKNLEPEQPSLRGPPQLI
;
A
#
# COMPACT_ATOMS: atom_id res chain seq x y z
N MET A 1 27.04 -54.21 -17.31
CA MET A 1 25.92 -53.47 -17.96
C MET A 1 24.90 -52.86 -16.99
N GLN A 2 24.49 -53.52 -15.90
CA GLN A 2 23.52 -52.97 -14.94
C GLN A 2 23.96 -51.64 -14.27
N LYS A 3 25.22 -51.53 -13.85
CA LYS A 3 25.74 -50.29 -13.21
C LYS A 3 25.70 -49.06 -14.14
N LEU A 4 25.92 -49.27 -15.45
CA LEU A 4 25.84 -48.21 -16.44
C LEU A 4 24.40 -47.72 -16.63
N LYS A 5 23.43 -48.64 -16.67
CA LYS A 5 21.99 -48.32 -16.75
C LYS A 5 21.50 -47.56 -15.51
N ALA A 6 21.94 -47.97 -14.32
CA ALA A 6 21.60 -47.28 -13.07
C ALA A 6 22.16 -45.85 -13.01
N HIS A 7 23.40 -45.66 -13.45
CA HIS A 7 24.02 -44.33 -13.51
C HIS A 7 23.30 -43.41 -14.50
N ILE A 8 22.92 -43.92 -15.68
CA ILE A 8 22.12 -43.17 -16.66
C ILE A 8 20.75 -42.80 -16.08
N GLY A 9 20.07 -43.75 -15.41
CA GLY A 9 18.75 -43.52 -14.83
C GLY A 9 18.78 -42.46 -13.73
N TYR A 10 19.79 -42.51 -12.86
CA TYR A 10 20.00 -41.50 -11.82
C TYR A 10 20.21 -40.10 -12.42
N LYS A 11 21.04 -39.97 -13.47
CA LYS A 11 21.28 -38.68 -14.12
C LYS A 11 20.02 -38.11 -14.77
N ILE A 12 19.21 -38.96 -15.41
CA ILE A 12 17.92 -38.55 -16.00
C ILE A 12 16.95 -38.13 -14.90
N SER A 13 16.84 -38.89 -13.81
CA SER A 13 15.97 -38.55 -12.69
C SER A 13 16.38 -37.23 -12.03
N LEU A 14 17.68 -36.99 -11.88
CA LEU A 14 18.22 -35.74 -11.34
C LEU A 14 17.89 -34.56 -12.26
N LEU A 15 18.07 -34.73 -13.58
CA LEU A 15 17.72 -33.70 -14.55
C LEU A 15 16.22 -33.39 -14.51
N ALA A 16 15.37 -34.41 -14.50
CA ALA A 16 13.92 -34.26 -14.40
C ALA A 16 13.51 -33.51 -13.12
N LEU A 17 14.13 -33.82 -11.98
CA LEU A 17 13.88 -33.13 -10.72
C LEU A 17 14.26 -31.65 -10.81
N ILE A 18 15.45 -31.33 -11.36
CA ILE A 18 15.92 -29.96 -11.54
C ILE A 18 14.96 -29.18 -12.44
N THR A 19 14.56 -29.77 -13.57
CA THR A 19 13.60 -29.15 -14.48
C THR A 19 12.25 -28.90 -13.79
N ALA A 20 11.71 -29.89 -13.07
CA ALA A 20 10.44 -29.76 -12.37
C ALA A 20 10.46 -28.62 -11.31
N LEU A 21 11.58 -28.44 -10.62
CA LEU A 21 11.76 -27.37 -9.64
C LEU A 21 11.93 -25.98 -10.29
N LEU A 22 12.57 -25.90 -11.46
CA LEU A 22 12.89 -24.62 -12.10
C LEU A 22 11.80 -24.10 -13.04
N VAL A 23 11.02 -24.99 -13.67
CA VAL A 23 9.96 -24.61 -14.64
C VAL A 23 8.99 -23.55 -14.07
N PRO A 24 8.46 -23.68 -12.84
CA PRO A 24 7.56 -22.67 -12.29
C PRO A 24 8.18 -21.26 -12.20
N SER A 25 9.47 -21.18 -11.86
CA SER A 25 10.21 -19.90 -11.78
C SER A 25 10.41 -19.27 -13.15
N PHE A 26 10.73 -20.07 -14.17
CA PHE A 26 10.85 -19.58 -15.55
C PHE A 26 9.51 -19.11 -16.12
N VAL A 27 8.41 -19.83 -15.85
CA VAL A 27 7.07 -19.40 -16.28
C VAL A 27 6.67 -18.10 -15.61
N LYS A 28 6.93 -17.94 -14.29
CA LYS A 28 6.71 -16.68 -13.59
C LYS A 28 7.51 -15.53 -14.19
N LEU A 29 8.80 -15.77 -14.47
CA LEU A 29 9.66 -14.78 -15.12
C LEU A 29 9.11 -14.37 -16.49
N ALA A 30 8.76 -15.33 -17.35
CA ALA A 30 8.19 -15.04 -18.67
C ALA A 30 6.88 -14.23 -18.56
N HIS A 31 6.01 -14.59 -17.61
CA HIS A 31 4.75 -13.90 -17.36
C HIS A 31 4.93 -12.43 -16.93
N THR A 32 6.04 -12.07 -16.27
CA THR A 32 6.32 -10.65 -15.95
C THR A 32 6.59 -9.78 -17.18
N PHE A 33 7.01 -10.39 -18.29
CA PHE A 33 7.23 -9.69 -19.56
C PHE A 33 5.98 -9.69 -20.45
N GLU A 34 4.93 -10.39 -20.04
CA GLU A 34 3.65 -10.41 -20.74
C GLU A 34 2.89 -9.10 -20.48
N THR A 35 2.31 -8.53 -21.54
CA THR A 35 1.64 -7.24 -21.46
C THR A 35 0.22 -7.41 -20.91
N HIS A 36 0.11 -7.47 -19.59
CA HIS A 36 -1.19 -7.39 -18.93
C HIS A 36 -1.72 -5.96 -19.01
N LYS A 37 -3.03 -5.81 -19.28
CA LYS A 37 -3.71 -4.53 -19.17
C LYS A 37 -3.63 -4.08 -17.71
N HIS A 38 -2.74 -3.14 -17.43
CA HIS A 38 -2.68 -2.50 -16.12
C HIS A 38 -3.88 -1.55 -16.03
N GLU A 39 -4.92 -1.93 -15.28
CA GLU A 39 -5.99 -0.99 -14.93
C GLU A 39 -5.43 0.04 -13.96
N ILE A 40 -5.14 1.22 -14.50
CA ILE A 40 -4.67 2.35 -13.71
C ILE A 40 -5.87 2.88 -12.92
N CYS A 41 -5.74 2.92 -11.59
CA CYS A 41 -6.77 3.45 -10.70
C CYS A 41 -6.90 4.97 -10.90
N LYS A 42 -7.94 5.40 -11.63
CA LYS A 42 -8.18 6.83 -11.94
C LYS A 42 -8.95 7.59 -10.85
N THR A 43 -9.40 6.91 -9.79
CA THR A 43 -10.22 7.51 -8.72
C THR A 43 -9.69 7.16 -7.34
N PRO A 44 -9.73 8.10 -6.37
CA PRO A 44 -9.48 7.80 -4.96
C PRO A 44 -10.69 7.00 -4.44
N GLN A 45 -10.59 5.67 -4.49
CA GLN A 45 -11.71 4.80 -4.13
C GLN A 45 -11.98 4.81 -2.62
N LYS A 46 -13.27 4.86 -2.26
CA LYS A 46 -13.79 4.75 -0.87
C LYS A 46 -13.79 3.32 -0.33
N SER A 47 -13.48 2.32 -1.15
CA SER A 47 -13.36 0.92 -0.78
C SER A 47 -11.89 0.52 -0.92
N HIS A 48 -11.28 0.06 0.17
CA HIS A 48 -9.94 -0.50 0.14
C HIS A 48 -9.92 -1.66 -0.85
N TYR A 49 -9.06 -1.57 -1.86
CA TYR A 49 -8.85 -2.61 -2.86
C TYR A 49 -8.49 -3.95 -2.19
N HIS A 50 -9.45 -4.87 -2.16
CA HIS A 50 -9.20 -6.31 -2.17
C HIS A 50 -9.91 -7.00 -3.37
N GLU A 51 -10.32 -6.23 -4.37
CA GLU A 51 -10.68 -6.76 -5.69
C GLU A 51 -9.45 -6.74 -6.59
N LEU A 52 -8.44 -7.54 -6.23
CA LEU A 52 -7.33 -7.80 -7.14
C LEU A 52 -6.70 -9.15 -6.83
N ASP A 53 -7.51 -10.21 -6.79
CA ASP A 53 -7.01 -11.45 -7.35
C ASP A 53 -6.98 -11.22 -8.86
N LEU A 54 -5.84 -10.72 -9.37
CA LEU A 54 -5.48 -10.96 -10.76
C LEU A 54 -5.72 -12.45 -10.95
N ASP A 55 -6.58 -12.82 -11.90
CA ASP A 55 -7.00 -14.21 -12.17
C ASP A 55 -5.84 -14.99 -12.82
N CYS A 56 -4.69 -14.97 -12.15
CA CYS A 56 -3.46 -15.60 -12.50
C CYS A 56 -3.43 -16.89 -11.70
N GLU A 57 -3.84 -17.98 -12.35
CA GLU A 57 -3.84 -19.32 -11.74
C GLU A 57 -2.46 -19.70 -11.17
N PHE A 58 -1.38 -19.11 -11.71
CA PHE A 58 -0.01 -19.27 -11.24
C PHE A 58 0.30 -18.58 -9.91
N TYR A 59 -0.38 -17.49 -9.57
CA TYR A 59 -0.24 -16.79 -8.30
C TYR A 59 -1.14 -17.35 -7.19
N LYS A 60 -2.04 -18.28 -7.50
CA LYS A 60 -2.80 -19.06 -6.50
C LYS A 60 -1.88 -19.86 -5.57
N PHE A 61 -0.66 -20.18 -6.02
CA PHE A 61 0.39 -20.84 -5.24
C PHE A 61 1.55 -19.87 -4.91
N LYS A 62 1.38 -19.08 -3.84
CA LYS A 62 2.45 -18.23 -3.29
C LYS A 62 3.45 -19.09 -2.48
N LEU A 63 4.62 -19.35 -3.09
CA LEU A 63 5.75 -20.03 -2.44
C LEU A 63 6.43 -19.17 -1.35
N SER A 64 6.22 -17.85 -1.37
CA SER A 64 6.76 -16.91 -0.38
C SER A 64 5.66 -16.07 0.24
N HIS A 65 5.82 -15.73 1.52
CA HIS A 65 4.93 -14.78 2.20
C HIS A 65 4.98 -13.41 1.50
N ALA A 66 3.85 -12.70 1.52
CA ALA A 66 3.79 -11.33 1.02
C ALA A 66 4.77 -10.46 1.82
N PHE A 67 5.62 -9.71 1.12
CA PHE A 67 6.52 -8.75 1.75
C PHE A 67 5.69 -7.58 2.28
N ASN A 68 5.56 -7.49 3.60
CA ASN A 68 4.89 -6.38 4.26
C ASN A 68 5.95 -5.33 4.59
N PHE A 69 6.07 -4.31 3.74
CA PHE A 69 6.92 -3.16 4.03
C PHE A 69 6.20 -2.27 5.05
N GLN A 70 6.80 -2.12 6.23
CA GLN A 70 6.33 -1.20 7.26
C GLN A 70 7.30 -0.02 7.33
N PRO A 71 6.99 1.12 6.68
CA PRO A 71 7.85 2.29 6.75
C PRO A 71 7.90 2.80 8.20
N GLU A 72 9.10 3.14 8.67
CA GLU A 72 9.24 3.86 9.92
C GLU A 72 8.64 5.27 9.79
N THR A 73 7.82 5.64 10.76
CA THR A 73 7.27 7.00 10.85
C THR A 73 8.27 7.88 11.58
N TYR A 74 8.81 8.89 10.90
CA TYR A 74 9.64 9.92 11.51
C TYR A 74 8.77 11.15 11.82
N SER A 75 8.85 11.65 13.05
CA SER A 75 8.26 12.94 13.42
C SER A 75 9.33 14.02 13.39
N PHE A 76 9.10 15.08 12.61
CA PHE A 76 9.93 16.27 12.67
C PHE A 76 9.55 17.10 13.90
N GLU A 77 10.50 17.29 14.81
CA GLU A 77 10.38 18.28 15.90
C GLU A 77 10.26 19.67 15.27
N THR A 78 9.06 20.25 15.33
CA THR A 78 8.84 21.62 14.89
C THR A 78 9.28 22.56 16.01
N THR A 79 10.40 23.26 15.81
CA THR A 79 10.78 24.37 16.68
C THR A 79 9.76 25.50 16.50
N ILE A 80 8.81 25.61 17.42
CA ILE A 80 7.88 26.74 17.44
C ILE A 80 8.66 27.97 17.92
N GLN A 81 8.90 28.93 17.03
CA GLN A 81 9.27 30.27 17.46
C GLN A 81 8.05 30.90 18.14
N ILE A 82 8.13 31.03 19.48
CA ILE A 82 7.12 31.74 20.25
C ILE A 82 7.25 33.23 19.92
N LEU A 83 6.40 33.72 19.03
CA LEU A 83 6.20 35.16 18.85
C LEU A 83 5.50 35.69 20.10
N HIS A 84 6.21 36.49 20.88
CA HIS A 84 5.64 37.19 22.02
C HIS A 84 4.66 38.26 21.50
N VAL A 85 3.37 37.95 21.53
CA VAL A 85 2.32 38.92 21.22
C VAL A 85 1.89 39.57 22.53
N GLU A 86 2.41 40.76 22.81
CA GLU A 86 2.17 41.48 24.07
C GLU A 86 0.69 41.74 24.37
N ASN A 87 -0.21 41.66 23.37
CA ASN A 87 -1.63 41.93 23.55
C ASN A 87 -2.51 41.14 22.57
N LEU A 88 -2.60 39.82 22.75
CA LEU A 88 -3.49 38.93 21.99
C LEU A 88 -4.92 39.48 21.91
N TYR A 89 -5.46 39.96 23.03
CA TYR A 89 -6.80 40.55 23.10
C TYR A 89 -6.95 41.74 22.14
N LYS A 90 -6.00 42.69 22.12
CA LYS A 90 -6.06 43.86 21.23
C LYS A 90 -6.02 43.47 19.75
N SER A 91 -5.30 42.40 19.41
CA SER A 91 -5.19 41.90 18.03
C SER A 91 -6.52 41.32 17.53
N PHE A 92 -7.18 40.48 18.34
CA PHE A 92 -8.46 39.86 17.97
C PHE A 92 -9.53 40.91 17.71
N TYR A 93 -9.71 41.89 18.60
CA TYR A 93 -10.80 42.87 18.48
C TYR A 93 -10.51 44.05 17.55
N LYS A 94 -9.30 44.18 16.98
CA LYS A 94 -8.97 45.31 16.08
C LYS A 94 -9.75 45.28 14.76
N ASN A 95 -10.16 44.08 14.33
CA ASN A 95 -10.85 43.87 13.05
C ASN A 95 -12.30 43.36 13.22
N LEU A 96 -12.81 43.25 14.46
CA LEU A 96 -14.25 43.06 14.64
C LEU A 96 -14.91 44.43 14.53
N GLU A 97 -15.36 44.76 13.31
CA GLU A 97 -16.49 45.68 13.18
C GLU A 97 -17.64 45.11 14.04
N PRO A 98 -18.38 45.95 14.79
CA PRO A 98 -19.52 45.49 15.56
C PRO A 98 -20.61 45.00 14.59
N GLU A 99 -20.57 43.71 14.24
CA GLU A 99 -21.70 43.03 13.63
C GLU A 99 -22.85 43.11 14.64
N GLN A 100 -23.89 43.79 14.19
CA GLN A 100 -25.09 44.10 14.94
C GLN A 100 -25.64 42.80 15.54
N PRO A 101 -25.84 42.69 16.86
CA PRO A 101 -26.25 41.43 17.46
C PRO A 101 -27.55 40.96 16.83
N SER A 102 -27.49 39.78 16.22
CA SER A 102 -28.64 39.11 15.62
C SER A 102 -29.80 39.09 16.60
N LEU A 103 -30.98 39.49 16.09
CA LEU A 103 -32.29 39.51 16.72
C LEU A 103 -32.63 38.19 17.44
N ARG A 104 -32.13 37.98 18.65
CA ARG A 104 -32.69 37.00 19.57
C ARG A 104 -33.58 37.75 20.55
N GLY A 105 -34.89 37.62 20.33
CA GLY A 105 -35.87 38.11 21.28
C GLY A 105 -35.65 37.48 22.66
N PRO A 106 -36.07 38.16 23.74
CA PRO A 106 -35.87 37.67 25.10
C PRO A 106 -36.52 36.29 25.28
N PRO A 107 -35.90 35.38 26.07
CA PRO A 107 -36.44 34.05 26.33
C PRO A 107 -37.81 34.15 26.99
N GLN A 108 -38.77 33.38 26.50
CA GLN A 108 -40.12 33.33 27.06
C GLN A 108 -40.08 32.58 28.40
N LEU A 109 -40.67 33.19 29.42
CA LEU A 109 -40.86 32.57 30.74
C LEU A 109 -41.93 31.47 30.59
N ILE A 110 -41.51 30.21 30.75
CA ILE A 110 -42.39 29.08 31.03
C ILE A 110 -42.60 29.03 32.54
#